data_AF-A0A8B8G3J0-F1
#
_entry.id   AF-A0A8B8G3J0-F1
#
_cell.length_a   1.000
_cell.length_b   1.000
_cell.length_c   1.000
_cell.angle_alpha   90.00
_cell.angle_beta   90.00
_cell.angle_gamma   90.00
#
_symmetry.space_group_name_H-M   'P 1'
#
loop_
_entity.id
_entity.type
_entity.pdbx_description
1 polymer ?
#
loop_
_entity_poly.entity_id
_entity_poly.type
_entity_poly.pdbx_seq_one_letter_code
_entity_poly.pdbx_strand_id
1 'polypeptide(L)'
;MSLSPDIIPSRPVHTVNGRVALRRPDHKVRSRTTCPFRFRFTWWSNTEPPKYFEKLCENCKTYKHENGSRYQYTALEPDSIGQERMELERKARQHAQNACQHYLRFCPRYALLQHLNDIGSRVDKHWFVVRDGSVKTERLLTLVPKNPNSILECTPDTRRTILDLFLTLQHPYIYPILDVEFVEGATDPETTFITLVLPFNSKGSLKDLIYKSCWHDDWSDKYGQRSEGLPLSQIQRLGRQILEALLFLKKRKFPHDCNLHSGNVILQNGVARITGLENFLLGFTSRIQPIVMSGNFVLEDFSAIDVICFGHVLFEMAAGYELLTPEPSETNLRDIAHYPQVVEIMDLVFKNPMGQVPAIELLVMTEFFRNIDLREMRATSWPLLQAKMTVSSSQLLETVRNRNNSKSCSISNNHDIDITETTSKENLQIKKLSMRSKSCDDQKYSHAMQRKSNFVGDKDCMEHRGLSLYHRQQSLDFQFLG
;
A
#
# COMPACT_ATOMS: atom_id res chain seq x y z
N MET A 1 -2.05 35.54 63.62
CA MET A 1 -1.66 36.96 63.50
C MET A 1 -0.77 37.06 62.27
N SER A 2 -1.35 37.36 61.10
CA SER A 2 -1.48 38.73 60.52
C SER A 2 -0.18 39.10 59.78
N LEU A 3 -0.10 39.40 58.48
CA LEU A 3 -1.05 39.96 57.52
C LEU A 3 -0.62 39.63 56.07
N SER A 4 -1.57 39.86 55.16
CA SER A 4 -1.54 39.62 53.72
C SER A 4 -0.98 40.85 52.93
N PRO A 5 -1.33 41.14 51.65
CA PRO A 5 -0.36 41.46 50.58
C PRO A 5 -0.49 42.90 50.02
N ASP A 6 0.43 43.33 49.14
CA ASP A 6 0.28 44.57 48.34
C ASP A 6 0.43 44.22 46.84
N ILE A 7 -0.61 44.31 46.01
CA ILE A 7 -1.30 45.47 45.40
C ILE A 7 -0.67 45.92 44.06
N ILE A 8 -1.51 45.80 43.03
CA ILE A 8 -1.39 46.29 41.64
C ILE A 8 -1.81 47.77 41.56
N PRO A 9 -1.32 48.53 40.57
CA PRO A 9 -2.22 49.37 39.74
C PRO A 9 -1.91 49.18 38.23
N SER A 10 -2.80 48.65 37.39
CA SER A 10 -3.96 49.26 36.69
C SER A 10 -3.66 50.31 35.59
N ARG A 11 -3.70 49.80 34.33
CA ARG A 11 -4.31 50.38 33.08
C ARG A 11 -3.59 51.55 32.34
N PRO A 12 -3.81 51.74 31.00
CA PRO A 12 -5.08 51.53 30.29
C PRO A 12 -5.11 50.80 28.95
N VAL A 13 -6.34 50.40 28.65
CA VAL A 13 -6.92 49.82 27.44
C VAL A 13 -7.23 50.95 26.45
N HIS A 14 -6.90 50.77 25.17
CA HIS A 14 -7.54 51.49 24.07
C HIS A 14 -8.27 50.49 23.16
N THR A 15 -9.59 50.57 23.18
CA THR A 15 -10.53 50.02 22.20
C THR A 15 -10.92 51.12 21.22
N VAL A 16 -10.93 50.83 19.92
CA VAL A 16 -11.80 51.51 18.95
C VAL A 16 -12.36 50.50 17.95
N ASN A 17 -13.68 50.41 17.92
CA ASN A 17 -14.52 49.71 16.94
C ASN A 17 -14.65 50.52 15.65
N GLY A 18 -14.81 49.86 14.51
CA GLY A 18 -15.29 50.49 13.27
C GLY A 18 -15.51 49.50 12.11
N ARG A 19 -16.77 49.09 11.91
CA ARG A 19 -17.26 48.44 10.68
C ARG A 19 -17.53 49.50 9.60
N VAL A 20 -17.11 49.28 8.35
CA VAL A 20 -17.85 49.68 7.13
C VAL A 20 -17.53 48.70 5.99
N ALA A 21 -18.55 48.37 5.20
CA ALA A 21 -18.53 47.46 4.05
C ALA A 21 -18.39 48.19 2.69
N LEU A 22 -18.15 47.38 1.64
CA LEU A 22 -18.43 47.60 0.20
C LEU A 22 -17.46 48.47 -0.65
N ARG A 23 -16.61 47.85 -1.49
CA ARG A 23 -16.85 47.57 -2.94
C ARG A 23 -15.56 47.05 -3.62
N ARG A 24 -15.74 46.17 -4.61
CA ARG A 24 -14.74 45.58 -5.50
C ARG A 24 -14.09 46.62 -6.43
N PRO A 25 -12.85 46.36 -6.89
CA PRO A 25 -12.45 46.67 -8.25
C PRO A 25 -12.10 45.39 -9.04
N ASP A 26 -12.73 45.26 -10.21
CA ASP A 26 -12.36 44.31 -11.27
C ASP A 26 -10.95 44.63 -11.79
N HIS A 27 -10.03 43.68 -11.75
CA HIS A 27 -8.93 43.63 -12.72
C HIS A 27 -8.54 42.19 -13.05
N LYS A 28 -8.78 41.84 -14.32
CA LYS A 28 -8.27 40.66 -15.02
C LYS A 28 -6.74 40.60 -14.93
N VAL A 29 -6.20 39.55 -14.30
CA VAL A 29 -4.78 39.19 -14.43
C VAL A 29 -4.67 38.00 -15.39
N ARG A 30 -4.04 38.25 -16.53
CA ARG A 30 -3.63 37.24 -17.53
C ARG A 30 -2.59 36.32 -16.90
N SER A 31 -2.83 35.01 -16.94
CA SER A 31 -1.81 33.99 -16.72
C SER A 31 -0.75 34.08 -17.82
N ARG A 32 0.49 34.38 -17.44
CA ARG A 32 1.69 34.10 -18.25
C ARG A 32 2.48 33.04 -17.50
N THR A 33 2.44 31.83 -18.02
CA THR A 33 3.34 30.73 -17.70
C THR A 33 4.74 31.09 -18.17
N THR A 34 5.65 31.36 -17.22
CA THR A 34 7.10 31.43 -17.46
C THR A 34 7.74 30.16 -16.92
N CYS A 35 8.24 29.35 -17.84
CA CYS A 35 9.03 28.14 -17.62
C CYS A 35 10.48 28.51 -17.26
N PRO A 36 11.07 28.04 -16.14
CA PRO A 36 12.47 28.28 -15.85
C PRO A 36 13.26 26.95 -15.90
N PHE A 37 13.68 26.53 -17.10
CA PHE A 37 14.85 25.66 -17.24
C PHE A 37 15.72 26.20 -18.38
N ARG A 38 16.82 26.86 -17.98
CA ARG A 38 17.88 27.34 -18.86
C ARG A 38 19.21 26.92 -18.22
N PHE A 39 19.60 25.66 -18.42
CA PHE A 39 20.99 25.26 -18.23
C PHE A 39 21.68 25.21 -19.60
N ARG A 40 22.57 26.18 -19.80
CA ARG A 40 23.61 26.17 -20.84
C ARG A 40 24.63 25.10 -20.43
N PHE A 41 24.89 24.13 -21.31
CA PHE A 41 26.20 23.49 -21.36
C PHE A 41 26.87 23.86 -22.68
N THR A 42 27.98 24.57 -22.54
CA THR A 42 28.95 24.89 -23.58
C THR A 42 29.82 23.67 -23.89
N TRP A 43 30.05 23.46 -25.18
CA TRP A 43 30.94 22.46 -25.79
C TRP A 43 32.38 22.52 -25.28
N TRP A 44 33.06 21.34 -25.28
CA TRP A 44 34.46 21.04 -25.65
C TRP A 44 34.46 19.52 -26.00
N SER A 45 34.46 19.14 -27.28
CA SER A 45 35.60 18.83 -28.18
C SER A 45 36.19 17.41 -28.05
N ASN A 46 36.12 16.68 -29.18
CA ASN A 46 36.99 15.61 -29.67
C ASN A 46 36.98 14.24 -28.97
N THR A 47 36.24 13.28 -29.55
CA THR A 47 36.76 11.99 -30.07
C THR A 47 35.65 11.30 -30.88
N GLU A 48 35.96 10.87 -32.11
CA GLU A 48 35.03 10.18 -33.03
C GLU A 48 34.59 8.78 -32.52
N PRO A 49 33.34 8.34 -32.74
CA PRO A 49 32.96 6.94 -32.59
C PRO A 49 33.15 6.15 -33.92
N PRO A 50 33.58 4.87 -33.88
CA PRO A 50 33.79 4.06 -35.09
C PRO A 50 32.49 3.65 -35.79
N LYS A 51 32.59 3.55 -37.12
CA LYS A 51 31.56 3.12 -38.07
C LYS A 51 31.17 1.66 -37.87
N TYR A 52 29.89 1.38 -37.55
CA TYR A 52 29.15 0.22 -38.07
C TYR A 52 27.66 0.36 -37.72
N PHE A 53 26.85 0.98 -38.59
CA PHE A 53 25.40 0.75 -38.74
C PHE A 53 24.88 1.56 -39.95
N GLU A 54 25.37 1.24 -41.15
CA GLU A 54 24.70 1.61 -42.40
C GLU A 54 23.91 0.41 -42.90
N LYS A 55 22.58 0.43 -42.71
CA LYS A 55 21.61 -0.15 -43.66
C LYS A 55 20.19 0.31 -43.30
N LEU A 56 19.48 0.77 -44.32
CA LEU A 56 18.07 1.22 -44.37
C LEU A 56 17.82 2.73 -44.28
N CYS A 57 18.31 3.48 -45.27
CA CYS A 57 17.56 4.64 -45.77
C CYS A 57 17.86 4.91 -47.26
N GLU A 58 17.55 3.94 -48.12
CA GLU A 58 17.36 4.18 -49.55
C GLU A 58 15.91 3.86 -49.87
N ASN A 59 15.09 4.91 -49.99
CA ASN A 59 13.89 5.00 -50.87
C ASN A 59 12.93 6.15 -50.53
N CYS A 60 13.27 7.09 -49.64
CA CYS A 60 12.44 8.29 -49.45
C CYS A 60 13.03 9.53 -50.16
N LYS A 61 13.23 9.41 -51.48
CA LYS A 61 13.44 10.55 -52.38
C LYS A 61 12.73 10.28 -53.69
N THR A 62 11.47 10.68 -53.72
CA THR A 62 10.61 11.07 -54.85
C THR A 62 9.20 10.68 -54.46
N TYR A 63 8.30 11.64 -54.33
CA TYR A 63 7.03 11.65 -55.04
C TYR A 63 6.28 12.92 -54.65
N LYS A 64 5.85 13.62 -55.69
CA LYS A 64 5.18 14.91 -55.69
C LYS A 64 3.86 14.82 -54.90
N HIS A 65 3.51 15.94 -54.28
CA HIS A 65 2.14 16.23 -53.88
C HIS A 65 1.20 16.11 -55.07
N GLU A 66 0.26 15.16 -55.02
CA GLU A 66 -1.01 15.23 -55.73
C GLU A 66 -1.99 14.26 -55.03
N ASN A 67 -3.11 14.80 -54.57
CA ASN A 67 -4.34 14.11 -54.16
C ASN A 67 -4.34 13.22 -52.89
N GLY A 68 -4.61 13.87 -51.75
CA GLY A 68 -5.79 13.59 -50.89
C GLY A 68 -6.14 12.14 -50.50
N SER A 69 -5.28 11.44 -49.77
CA SER A 69 -5.63 10.16 -49.10
C SER A 69 -5.89 10.39 -47.60
N ARG A 70 -7.14 10.21 -47.20
CA ARG A 70 -7.68 10.46 -45.86
C ARG A 70 -7.54 9.16 -45.03
N TYR A 71 -6.60 9.12 -44.08
CA TYR A 71 -6.50 8.05 -43.08
C TYR A 71 -7.84 7.89 -42.35
N GLN A 72 -8.43 6.69 -42.39
CA GLN A 72 -9.61 6.33 -41.61
C GLN A 72 -9.20 6.07 -40.15
N TYR A 73 -9.50 7.02 -39.27
CA TYR A 73 -9.55 6.78 -37.83
C TYR A 73 -10.92 6.15 -37.53
N THR A 74 -10.93 4.87 -37.16
CA THR A 74 -12.06 4.28 -36.45
C THR A 74 -11.99 4.79 -35.01
N ALA A 75 -13.03 5.47 -34.54
CA ALA A 75 -13.12 5.81 -33.11
C ALA A 75 -13.05 4.49 -32.33
N LEU A 76 -12.19 4.43 -31.31
CA LEU A 76 -12.32 3.36 -30.32
C LEU A 76 -13.70 3.54 -29.69
N GLU A 77 -14.53 2.50 -29.77
CA GLU A 77 -15.78 2.37 -29.03
C GLU A 77 -15.53 2.83 -27.57
N PRO A 78 -16.47 3.53 -26.92
CA PRO A 78 -16.33 3.86 -25.51
C PRO A 78 -15.97 2.57 -24.77
N ASP A 79 -14.91 2.62 -23.98
CA ASP A 79 -14.36 1.48 -23.27
C ASP A 79 -15.44 0.95 -22.31
N SER A 80 -16.33 0.07 -22.81
CA SER A 80 -17.49 -0.47 -22.10
C SER A 80 -17.03 -1.12 -20.79
N ILE A 81 -15.86 -1.75 -20.85
CA ILE A 81 -15.14 -2.36 -19.74
C ILE A 81 -14.74 -1.31 -18.69
N GLY A 82 -14.33 -0.11 -19.10
CA GLY A 82 -13.97 0.98 -18.20
C GLY A 82 -15.18 1.58 -17.49
N GLN A 83 -16.30 1.74 -18.20
CA GLN A 83 -17.55 2.23 -17.62
C GLN A 83 -18.17 1.22 -16.63
N GLU A 84 -18.17 -0.07 -17.00
CA GLU A 84 -18.64 -1.14 -16.13
C GLU A 84 -17.82 -1.23 -14.84
N ARG A 85 -16.49 -1.11 -14.94
CA ARG A 85 -15.59 -1.10 -13.79
C ARG A 85 -15.87 0.08 -12.85
N MET A 86 -16.03 1.28 -13.39
CA MET A 86 -16.34 2.47 -12.59
C MET A 86 -17.69 2.32 -11.86
N GLU A 87 -18.67 1.72 -12.52
CA GLU A 87 -19.98 1.46 -11.93
C GLU A 87 -19.91 0.40 -10.83
N LEU A 88 -19.11 -0.65 -10.99
CA LEU A 88 -18.86 -1.66 -9.95
C LEU A 88 -18.18 -1.04 -8.71
N GLU A 89 -17.17 -0.22 -8.92
CA GLU A 89 -16.46 0.49 -7.84
C GLU A 89 -17.42 1.44 -7.08
N ARG A 90 -18.25 2.19 -7.82
CA ARG A 90 -19.29 3.05 -7.26
C ARG A 90 -20.30 2.25 -6.42
N LYS A 91 -20.73 1.09 -6.90
CA LYS A 91 -21.65 0.18 -6.18
C LYS A 91 -21.00 -0.37 -4.91
N ALA A 92 -19.75 -0.84 -4.98
CA ALA A 92 -19.01 -1.33 -3.82
C ALA A 92 -18.85 -0.24 -2.75
N ARG A 93 -18.44 0.97 -3.17
CA ARG A 93 -18.33 2.14 -2.29
C ARG A 93 -19.66 2.51 -1.64
N GLN A 94 -20.76 2.48 -2.38
CA GLN A 94 -22.10 2.73 -1.85
C GLN A 94 -22.54 1.63 -0.87
N HIS A 95 -22.22 0.37 -1.16
CA HIS A 95 -22.53 -0.75 -0.27
C HIS A 95 -21.80 -0.63 1.07
N ALA A 96 -20.50 -0.32 1.03
CA ALA A 96 -19.69 -0.05 2.22
C ALA A 96 -20.20 1.17 3.02
N GLN A 97 -20.61 2.24 2.33
CA GLN A 97 -21.24 3.41 2.94
C GLN A 97 -22.51 3.01 3.72
N ASN A 98 -23.37 2.19 3.12
CA ASN A 98 -24.60 1.73 3.76
C ASN A 98 -24.32 0.82 4.97
N ALA A 99 -23.35 -0.09 4.86
CA ALA A 99 -22.92 -0.96 5.96
C ALA A 99 -22.34 -0.14 7.13
N CYS A 100 -21.50 0.85 6.85
CA CYS A 100 -20.98 1.77 7.87
C CYS A 100 -22.11 2.53 8.57
N GLN A 101 -23.05 3.10 7.81
CA GLN A 101 -24.19 3.81 8.39
C GLN A 101 -25.09 2.89 9.22
N HIS A 102 -25.29 1.65 8.78
CA HIS A 102 -26.04 0.65 9.55
C HIS A 102 -25.37 0.37 10.90
N TYR A 103 -24.07 0.09 10.91
CA TYR A 103 -23.30 -0.07 12.15
C TYR A 103 -23.42 1.12 13.09
N LEU A 104 -23.25 2.34 12.56
CA LEU A 104 -23.26 3.57 13.37
C LEU A 104 -24.63 3.87 14.00
N ARG A 105 -25.74 3.34 13.46
CA ARG A 105 -27.06 3.45 14.11
C ARG A 105 -27.12 2.71 15.44
N PHE A 106 -26.39 1.61 15.56
CA PHE A 106 -26.34 0.78 16.77
C PHE A 106 -25.14 1.10 17.67
N CYS A 107 -24.22 1.96 17.21
CA CYS A 107 -23.07 2.42 17.97
C CYS A 107 -23.10 3.95 18.14
N PRO A 108 -23.90 4.50 19.10
CA PRO A 108 -24.09 5.94 19.26
C PRO A 108 -22.83 6.69 19.71
N ARG A 109 -21.77 5.95 20.07
CA ARG A 109 -20.46 6.52 20.41
C ARG A 109 -19.82 7.23 19.23
N TYR A 110 -20.00 6.72 18.01
CA TYR A 110 -19.34 7.25 16.82
C TYR A 110 -20.36 7.91 15.88
N ALA A 111 -20.02 9.10 15.39
CA ALA A 111 -20.81 9.80 14.38
C ALA A 111 -20.01 9.93 13.07
N LEU A 112 -20.60 9.56 11.94
CA LEU A 112 -19.93 9.67 10.64
C LEU A 112 -19.63 11.13 10.28
N LEU A 113 -18.39 11.42 9.90
CA LEU A 113 -18.01 12.72 9.34
C LEU A 113 -17.76 12.64 7.84
N GLN A 114 -17.00 11.63 7.39
CA GLN A 114 -16.58 11.54 5.99
C GLN A 114 -16.30 10.10 5.57
N HIS A 115 -16.61 9.75 4.33
CA HIS A 115 -16.07 8.58 3.64
C HIS A 115 -14.87 9.04 2.82
N LEU A 116 -13.68 8.54 3.15
CA LEU A 116 -12.43 8.92 2.50
C LEU A 116 -12.26 8.24 1.15
N ASN A 117 -11.34 8.77 0.36
CA ASN A 117 -10.82 8.14 -0.86
C ASN A 117 -10.11 6.82 -0.54
N ASP A 118 -9.67 6.11 -1.56
CA ASP A 118 -9.00 4.83 -1.39
C ASP A 118 -7.54 5.06 -0.96
N ILE A 119 -7.35 5.45 0.30
CA ILE A 119 -6.04 5.90 0.80
C ILE A 119 -5.00 4.78 0.94
N GLY A 120 -5.42 3.50 0.80
CA GLY A 120 -4.55 2.32 0.82
C GLY A 120 -4.75 1.41 -0.40
N SER A 121 -3.83 0.47 -0.62
CA SER A 121 -3.81 -0.36 -1.84
C SER A 121 -4.86 -1.48 -1.90
N ARG A 122 -5.65 -1.66 -0.84
CA ARG A 122 -6.61 -2.77 -0.73
C ARG A 122 -7.95 -2.31 -1.28
N VAL A 123 -8.37 -2.89 -2.40
CA VAL A 123 -9.54 -2.46 -3.19
C VAL A 123 -10.88 -2.65 -2.45
N ASP A 124 -10.96 -3.63 -1.55
CA ASP A 124 -12.15 -3.95 -0.76
C ASP A 124 -12.13 -3.35 0.66
N LYS A 125 -11.15 -2.49 0.97
CA LYS A 125 -11.10 -1.76 2.23
C LYS A 125 -11.64 -0.36 2.03
N HIS A 126 -12.50 0.06 2.94
CA HIS A 126 -13.09 1.38 2.94
C HIS A 126 -12.69 2.12 4.22
N TRP A 127 -12.49 3.43 4.11
CA TRP A 127 -12.01 4.28 5.19
C TRP A 127 -12.99 5.41 5.47
N PHE A 128 -13.28 5.62 6.74
CA PHE A 128 -14.21 6.66 7.19
C PHE A 128 -13.58 7.46 8.32
N VAL A 129 -13.83 8.76 8.33
CA VAL A 129 -13.58 9.59 9.50
C VAL A 129 -14.86 9.63 10.32
N VAL A 130 -14.75 9.28 11.60
CA VAL A 130 -15.86 9.34 12.56
C VAL A 130 -15.47 10.20 13.75
N ARG A 131 -16.45 10.86 14.37
CA ARG A 131 -16.28 11.57 15.65
C ARG A 131 -16.63 10.64 16.79
N ASP A 132 -15.68 10.41 17.70
CA ASP A 132 -15.93 9.74 18.97
C ASP A 132 -16.52 10.74 19.96
N GLY A 133 -17.81 10.60 20.26
CA GLY A 133 -18.53 11.47 21.18
C GLY A 133 -18.06 11.38 22.63
N SER A 134 -17.46 10.25 23.02
CA SER A 134 -17.00 10.03 24.40
C SER A 134 -15.77 10.85 24.75
N VAL A 135 -14.82 10.96 23.82
CA VAL A 135 -13.56 11.72 23.99
C VAL A 135 -13.49 13.00 23.16
N LYS A 136 -14.50 13.26 22.34
CA LYS A 136 -14.62 14.44 21.45
C LYS A 136 -13.45 14.56 20.45
N THR A 137 -12.95 13.44 19.94
CA THR A 137 -11.87 13.40 18.94
C THR A 137 -12.29 12.64 17.68
N GLU A 138 -11.61 12.90 16.58
CA GLU A 138 -11.77 12.13 15.34
C GLU A 138 -11.05 10.77 15.42
N ARG A 139 -11.62 9.77 14.75
CA ARG A 139 -11.11 8.41 14.62
C ARG A 139 -11.16 7.98 13.16
N LEU A 140 -10.25 7.09 12.80
CA LEU A 140 -10.30 6.38 11.53
C LEU A 140 -11.08 5.09 11.74
N LEU A 141 -12.19 4.93 11.03
CA LEU A 141 -12.93 3.68 10.96
C LEU A 141 -12.59 3.00 9.63
N THR A 142 -12.15 1.76 9.67
CA THR A 142 -11.96 0.95 8.46
C THR A 142 -13.01 -0.14 8.40
N LEU A 143 -13.50 -0.43 7.21
CA LEU A 143 -14.50 -1.45 6.95
C LEU A 143 -14.00 -2.35 5.82
N VAL A 144 -13.97 -3.65 6.07
CA VAL A 144 -13.55 -4.68 5.10
C VAL A 144 -14.55 -5.82 5.12
N PRO A 145 -14.90 -6.43 3.98
CA PRO A 145 -15.67 -7.66 3.99
C PRO A 145 -14.86 -8.77 4.67
N LYS A 146 -15.54 -9.67 5.39
CA LYS A 146 -14.90 -10.86 5.96
C LYS A 146 -14.34 -11.68 4.80
N ASN A 147 -13.03 -11.94 4.85
CA ASN A 147 -12.41 -12.81 3.87
C ASN A 147 -13.03 -14.23 3.97
N PRO A 148 -13.51 -14.83 2.86
CA PRO A 148 -13.97 -16.21 2.85
C PRO A 148 -12.90 -17.21 3.34
N ASN A 149 -11.63 -16.85 3.15
CA ASN A 149 -10.49 -17.62 3.64
C ASN A 149 -10.19 -17.44 5.13
N SER A 150 -10.80 -16.47 5.80
CA SER A 150 -10.63 -16.23 7.22
C SER A 150 -11.31 -17.34 8.03
N ILE A 151 -10.55 -17.93 8.94
CA ILE A 151 -11.04 -18.96 9.86
C ILE A 151 -11.79 -18.38 11.05
N LEU A 152 -11.82 -17.07 11.19
CA LEU A 152 -12.48 -16.43 12.32
C LEU A 152 -13.99 -16.61 12.17
N GLU A 153 -14.58 -17.20 13.19
CA GLU A 153 -16.02 -17.16 13.38
C GLU A 153 -16.39 -15.79 13.95
N CYS A 154 -17.26 -15.06 13.27
CA CYS A 154 -17.65 -13.70 13.65
C CYS A 154 -18.66 -13.70 14.82
N THR A 155 -18.26 -14.24 15.96
CA THR A 155 -19.06 -14.28 17.19
C THR A 155 -18.68 -13.15 18.17
N PRO A 156 -19.57 -12.78 19.10
CA PRO A 156 -19.24 -11.83 20.17
C PRO A 156 -18.02 -12.24 21.02
N ASP A 157 -17.81 -13.54 21.23
CA ASP A 157 -16.67 -14.06 21.98
C ASP A 157 -15.36 -13.93 21.20
N THR A 158 -15.37 -14.23 19.90
CA THR A 158 -14.21 -13.98 19.02
C THR A 158 -13.87 -12.49 19.00
N ARG A 159 -14.88 -11.62 18.88
CA ARG A 159 -14.70 -10.17 18.94
C ARG A 159 -14.00 -9.75 20.24
N ARG A 160 -14.50 -10.23 21.40
CA ARG A 160 -13.91 -9.92 22.71
C ARG A 160 -12.45 -10.41 22.79
N THR A 161 -12.18 -11.61 22.30
CA THR A 161 -10.83 -12.20 22.28
C THR A 161 -9.85 -11.40 21.43
N ILE A 162 -10.30 -10.89 20.27
CA ILE A 162 -9.50 -10.01 19.41
C ILE A 162 -9.23 -8.67 20.08
N LEU A 163 -10.22 -8.07 20.74
CA LEU A 163 -10.03 -6.83 21.50
C LEU A 163 -9.05 -7.02 22.65
N ASP A 164 -9.21 -8.09 23.45
CA ASP A 164 -8.28 -8.43 24.53
C ASP A 164 -6.86 -8.65 24.00
N LEU A 165 -6.71 -9.30 22.83
CA LEU A 165 -5.42 -9.42 22.14
C LEU A 165 -4.81 -8.05 21.85
N PHE A 166 -5.53 -7.14 21.19
CA PHE A 166 -4.99 -5.82 20.86
C PHE A 166 -4.68 -4.97 22.10
N LEU A 167 -5.44 -5.11 23.19
CA LEU A 167 -5.12 -4.48 24.46
C LEU A 167 -3.80 -4.97 25.05
N THR A 168 -3.43 -6.24 24.83
CA THR A 168 -2.14 -6.80 25.28
C THR A 168 -0.95 -6.40 24.39
N LEU A 169 -1.22 -5.90 23.18
CA LEU A 169 -0.22 -5.44 22.22
C LEU A 169 0.09 -3.93 22.33
N GLN A 170 -0.34 -3.27 23.42
CA GLN A 170 -0.02 -1.87 23.66
C GLN A 170 1.50 -1.65 23.82
N HIS A 171 2.06 -0.83 22.94
CA HIS A 171 3.48 -0.51 22.89
C HIS A 171 3.65 0.86 22.20
N PRO A 172 4.62 1.71 22.58
CA PRO A 172 4.77 3.05 21.99
C PRO A 172 4.98 3.04 20.47
N TYR A 173 5.49 1.93 19.92
CA TYR A 173 5.76 1.72 18.49
C TYR A 173 4.78 0.76 17.81
N ILE A 174 3.66 0.43 18.46
CA ILE A 174 2.51 -0.27 17.84
C ILE A 174 1.34 0.70 17.76
N TYR A 175 0.70 0.78 16.60
CA TYR A 175 -0.46 1.64 16.39
C TYR A 175 -1.70 0.95 16.97
N PRO A 176 -2.41 1.56 17.94
CA PRO A 176 -3.45 0.85 18.68
C PRO A 176 -4.71 0.70 17.84
N ILE A 177 -5.36 -0.46 17.98
CA ILE A 177 -6.73 -0.70 17.56
C ILE A 177 -7.62 -0.46 18.78
N LEU A 178 -8.59 0.43 18.65
CA LEU A 178 -9.43 0.92 19.75
C LEU A 178 -10.74 0.17 19.86
N ASP A 179 -11.24 -0.33 18.73
CA ASP A 179 -12.50 -1.06 18.65
C ASP A 179 -12.51 -2.00 17.45
N VAL A 180 -13.32 -3.05 17.55
CA VAL A 180 -13.52 -4.09 16.54
C VAL A 180 -15.01 -4.42 16.59
N GLU A 181 -15.66 -4.54 15.43
CA GLU A 181 -17.04 -5.02 15.36
C GLU A 181 -17.26 -5.90 14.13
N PHE A 182 -18.16 -6.88 14.27
CA PHE A 182 -18.68 -7.66 13.16
C PHE A 182 -20.08 -7.14 12.81
N VAL A 183 -20.23 -6.68 11.58
CA VAL A 183 -21.41 -5.96 11.10
C VAL A 183 -22.02 -6.79 9.98
N GLU A 184 -23.21 -7.34 10.20
CA GLU A 184 -23.97 -7.97 9.13
C GLU A 184 -24.38 -6.92 8.08
N GLY A 185 -24.30 -7.31 6.81
CA GLY A 185 -24.68 -6.46 5.69
C GLY A 185 -26.16 -6.11 5.75
N ALA A 186 -26.47 -4.81 5.76
CA ALA A 186 -27.86 -4.34 5.86
C ALA A 186 -28.75 -4.77 4.68
N THR A 187 -28.15 -4.96 3.51
CA THR A 187 -28.82 -5.36 2.26
C THR A 187 -28.45 -6.77 1.81
N ASP A 188 -27.41 -7.36 2.40
CA ASP A 188 -26.91 -8.69 2.10
C ASP A 188 -26.45 -9.34 3.41
N PRO A 189 -27.35 -10.11 4.07
CA PRO A 189 -27.04 -10.78 5.33
C PRO A 189 -25.92 -11.82 5.21
N GLU A 190 -25.59 -12.30 4.00
CA GLU A 190 -24.49 -13.25 3.80
C GLU A 190 -23.13 -12.56 3.89
N THR A 191 -23.06 -11.27 3.58
CA THR A 191 -21.84 -10.48 3.73
C THR A 191 -21.71 -9.97 5.16
N THR A 192 -20.73 -10.52 5.90
CA THR A 192 -20.27 -9.93 7.16
C THR A 192 -19.14 -8.94 6.89
N PHE A 193 -19.28 -7.71 7.36
CA PHE A 193 -18.21 -6.71 7.39
C PHE A 193 -17.50 -6.72 8.74
N ILE A 194 -16.20 -6.45 8.70
CA ILE A 194 -15.37 -6.27 9.88
C ILE A 194 -14.99 -4.80 9.95
N THR A 195 -15.40 -4.17 11.04
CA THR A 195 -15.13 -2.76 11.33
C THR A 195 -14.01 -2.66 12.35
N LEU A 196 -13.04 -1.79 12.11
CA LEU A 196 -11.99 -1.45 13.08
C LEU A 196 -11.96 0.05 13.30
N VAL A 197 -11.76 0.47 14.53
CA VAL A 197 -11.60 1.89 14.88
C VAL A 197 -10.18 2.11 15.38
N LEU A 198 -9.47 3.06 14.76
CA LEU A 198 -8.10 3.44 15.09
C LEU A 198 -8.04 4.95 15.40
N PRO A 199 -6.98 5.44 16.05
CA PRO A 199 -6.74 6.87 16.12
C PRO A 199 -6.67 7.46 14.70
N PHE A 200 -7.22 8.66 14.51
CA PHE A 200 -7.08 9.38 13.24
C PHE A 200 -5.70 10.04 13.16
N ASN A 201 -5.05 9.93 12.01
CA ASN A 201 -3.76 10.57 11.76
C ASN A 201 -3.76 11.31 10.41
N SER A 202 -3.77 12.65 10.49
CA SER A 202 -3.76 13.53 9.33
C SER A 202 -2.36 13.75 8.71
N LYS A 203 -1.35 12.98 9.13
CA LYS A 203 0.00 12.95 8.53
C LYS A 203 0.25 11.73 7.66
N GLY A 204 -0.67 10.76 7.67
CA GLY A 204 -0.55 9.54 6.88
C GLY A 204 0.51 8.57 7.40
N SER A 205 0.96 7.72 6.49
CA SER A 205 1.93 6.65 6.70
C SER A 205 3.37 7.13 6.48
N LEU A 206 4.33 6.27 6.82
CA LEU A 206 5.73 6.44 6.44
C LEU A 206 5.89 6.48 4.92
N LYS A 207 5.06 5.74 4.18
CA LYS A 207 5.05 5.79 2.71
C LYS A 207 4.70 7.18 2.20
N ASP A 208 3.67 7.82 2.76
CA ASP A 208 3.29 9.19 2.41
C ASP A 208 4.44 10.17 2.68
N LEU A 209 5.17 9.98 3.78
CA LEU A 209 6.37 10.80 4.06
C LEU A 209 7.47 10.60 3.01
N ILE A 210 7.81 9.35 2.68
CA ILE A 210 8.89 9.02 1.73
C ILE A 210 8.62 9.68 0.38
N TYR A 211 7.38 9.59 -0.10
CA TYR A 211 6.97 10.10 -1.41
C TYR A 211 6.49 11.54 -1.41
N LYS A 212 6.43 12.19 -0.23
CA LYS A 212 5.89 13.54 -0.05
C LYS A 212 4.44 13.67 -0.58
N SER A 213 3.66 12.61 -0.42
CA SER A 213 2.27 12.51 -0.89
C SER A 213 1.29 13.12 0.10
N CYS A 214 0.14 13.57 -0.40
CA CYS A 214 -0.99 13.93 0.45
C CYS A 214 -1.71 12.66 0.92
N TRP A 215 -1.80 12.47 2.23
CA TRP A 215 -2.32 11.23 2.83
C TRP A 215 -3.74 10.86 2.40
N HIS A 216 -4.58 11.87 2.10
CA HIS A 216 -5.99 11.68 1.76
C HIS A 216 -6.26 11.42 0.27
N ASP A 217 -5.25 11.50 -0.59
CA ASP A 217 -5.41 11.22 -2.01
C ASP A 217 -5.54 9.71 -2.25
N ASP A 218 -6.13 9.35 -3.38
CA ASP A 218 -6.28 7.97 -3.82
C ASP A 218 -4.92 7.29 -3.98
N TRP A 219 -4.84 6.05 -3.51
CA TRP A 219 -3.61 5.28 -3.50
C TRP A 219 -3.01 5.10 -4.90
N SER A 220 -3.85 4.97 -5.93
CA SER A 220 -3.42 4.85 -7.34
C SER A 220 -2.67 6.06 -7.85
N ASP A 221 -2.96 7.23 -7.29
CA ASP A 221 -2.41 8.50 -7.72
C ASP A 221 -1.16 8.87 -6.90
N LYS A 222 -0.98 8.18 -5.77
CA LYS A 222 0.18 8.29 -4.90
C LYS A 222 1.30 7.37 -5.39
N TYR A 223 2.54 7.76 -5.08
CA TYR A 223 3.72 6.88 -5.22
C TYR A 223 4.22 6.58 -6.63
N GLY A 224 3.67 7.23 -7.66
CA GLY A 224 4.13 7.07 -9.04
C GLY A 224 5.49 7.71 -9.33
N GLN A 225 5.96 8.64 -8.48
CA GLN A 225 7.23 9.35 -8.66
C GLN A 225 8.22 8.99 -7.54
N ARG A 226 9.47 8.71 -7.90
CA ARG A 226 10.54 8.47 -6.91
C ARG A 226 10.88 9.76 -6.16
N SER A 227 11.32 9.63 -4.91
CA SER A 227 11.89 10.73 -4.14
C SER A 227 13.40 10.56 -3.92
N GLU A 228 14.03 11.52 -3.25
CA GLU A 228 15.47 11.50 -2.91
C GLU A 228 15.78 10.65 -1.65
N GLY A 229 14.78 9.97 -1.09
CA GLY A 229 14.90 9.32 0.22
C GLY A 229 14.82 10.29 1.39
N LEU A 230 14.95 9.75 2.60
CA LEU A 230 14.88 10.49 3.87
C LEU A 230 16.29 10.82 4.39
N PRO A 231 16.46 11.88 5.20
CA PRO A 231 17.73 12.14 5.88
C PRO A 231 18.20 10.94 6.72
N LEU A 232 19.50 10.65 6.71
CA LEU A 232 20.08 9.48 7.40
C LEU A 232 19.65 9.36 8.87
N SER A 233 19.63 10.48 9.62
CA SER A 233 19.20 10.49 11.03
C SER A 233 17.73 10.10 11.21
N GLN A 234 16.88 10.41 10.23
CA GLN A 234 15.48 10.00 10.21
C GLN A 234 15.35 8.52 9.88
N ILE A 235 16.08 8.02 8.87
CA ILE A 235 16.16 6.59 8.53
C ILE A 235 16.56 5.78 9.77
N GLN A 236 17.65 6.18 10.43
CA GLN A 236 18.21 5.53 11.60
C GLN A 236 17.21 5.46 12.76
N ARG A 237 16.56 6.59 13.08
CA ARG A 237 15.60 6.69 14.18
C ARG A 237 14.33 5.88 13.92
N LEU A 238 13.72 6.04 12.75
CA LEU A 238 12.49 5.33 12.41
C LEU A 238 12.76 3.83 12.28
N GLY A 239 13.89 3.45 11.67
CA GLY A 239 14.34 2.06 11.60
C GLY A 239 14.48 1.42 12.98
N ARG A 240 15.13 2.10 13.94
CA ARG A 240 15.22 1.59 15.32
C ARG A 240 13.83 1.40 15.96
N GLN A 241 12.92 2.36 15.80
CA GLN A 241 11.57 2.26 16.37
C GLN A 241 10.78 1.07 15.80
N ILE A 242 10.91 0.80 14.49
CA ILE A 242 10.32 -0.36 13.83
C ILE A 242 10.92 -1.66 14.36
N LEU A 243 12.25 -1.75 14.48
CA LEU A 243 12.92 -2.95 15.03
C LEU A 243 12.47 -3.26 16.47
N GLU A 244 12.32 -2.25 17.31
CA GLU A 244 11.80 -2.41 18.69
C GLU A 244 10.35 -2.91 18.72
N ALA A 245 9.51 -2.43 17.79
CA ALA A 245 8.16 -2.94 17.64
C ALA A 245 8.15 -4.43 17.24
N LEU A 246 9.02 -4.84 16.31
CA LEU A 246 9.16 -6.23 15.90
C LEU A 246 9.69 -7.12 17.03
N LEU A 247 10.68 -6.66 17.80
CA LEU A 247 11.15 -7.38 19.00
C LEU A 247 10.03 -7.57 20.03
N PHE A 248 9.20 -6.54 20.24
CA PHE A 248 8.03 -6.65 21.09
C PHE A 248 7.05 -7.70 20.59
N LEU A 249 6.68 -7.68 19.31
CA LEU A 249 5.78 -8.66 18.69
C LEU A 249 6.34 -10.10 18.81
N LYS A 250 7.64 -10.28 18.54
CA LYS A 250 8.35 -11.56 18.73
C LYS A 250 8.25 -12.05 20.18
N LYS A 251 8.46 -11.18 21.17
CA LYS A 251 8.31 -11.50 22.60
C LYS A 251 6.87 -11.88 22.96
N ARG A 252 5.87 -11.28 22.28
CA ARG A 252 4.45 -11.62 22.40
C ARG A 252 4.04 -12.87 21.63
N LYS A 253 4.97 -13.53 20.93
CA LYS A 253 4.67 -14.67 20.04
C LYS A 253 3.63 -14.32 18.96
N PHE A 254 3.52 -13.03 18.62
CA PHE A 254 2.70 -12.61 17.50
C PHE A 254 3.30 -13.17 16.21
N PRO A 255 2.49 -13.71 15.29
CA PRO A 255 3.02 -14.35 14.09
C PRO A 255 3.71 -13.37 13.15
N HIS A 256 4.77 -13.85 12.52
CA HIS A 256 5.46 -13.17 11.42
C HIS A 256 4.62 -13.37 10.15
N ASP A 257 4.16 -12.27 9.54
CA ASP A 257 3.02 -12.32 8.61
C ASP A 257 3.22 -11.54 7.29
N CYS A 258 4.45 -11.12 6.98
CA CYS A 258 4.78 -10.35 5.77
C CYS A 258 3.94 -9.08 5.57
N ASN A 259 3.31 -8.56 6.63
CA ASN A 259 2.47 -7.36 6.57
C ASN A 259 3.25 -6.06 6.83
N LEU A 260 4.52 -6.14 7.23
CA LEU A 260 5.36 -4.94 7.37
C LEU A 260 5.72 -4.36 6.00
N HIS A 261 5.26 -3.15 5.74
CA HIS A 261 5.71 -2.28 4.66
C HIS A 261 5.52 -0.82 5.08
N SER A 262 6.09 0.15 4.36
CA SER A 262 6.05 1.58 4.72
C SER A 262 4.61 2.14 4.84
N GLY A 263 3.66 1.59 4.08
CA GLY A 263 2.23 1.91 4.18
C GLY A 263 1.55 1.41 5.47
N ASN A 264 2.12 0.38 6.12
CA ASN A 264 1.69 -0.16 7.41
C ASN A 264 2.54 0.38 8.57
N VAL A 265 3.18 1.53 8.39
CA VAL A 265 3.84 2.28 9.46
C VAL A 265 3.22 3.67 9.53
N ILE A 266 2.60 4.02 10.66
CA ILE A 266 1.99 5.32 10.89
C ILE A 266 2.96 6.24 11.62
N LEU A 267 3.09 7.49 11.15
CA LEU A 267 3.95 8.49 11.77
C LEU A 267 3.13 9.45 12.62
N GLN A 268 3.28 9.39 13.94
CA GLN A 268 2.59 10.29 14.84
C GLN A 268 3.61 10.99 15.75
N ASN A 269 3.72 12.31 15.59
CA ASN A 269 4.69 13.18 16.26
C ASN A 269 6.16 12.75 16.03
N GLY A 270 6.47 12.27 14.81
CA GLY A 270 7.82 11.81 14.46
C GLY A 270 8.20 10.45 15.02
N VAL A 271 7.21 9.67 15.51
CA VAL A 271 7.38 8.31 16.00
C VAL A 271 6.73 7.33 15.03
N ALA A 272 7.49 6.33 14.58
CA ALA A 272 7.00 5.22 13.78
C ALA A 272 6.21 4.22 14.64
N ARG A 273 5.02 3.84 14.15
CA ARG A 273 4.16 2.85 14.78
C ARG A 273 3.69 1.84 13.75
N ILE A 274 3.97 0.55 13.96
CA ILE A 274 3.48 -0.51 13.08
C ILE A 274 1.96 -0.62 13.24
N THR A 275 1.23 -0.66 12.12
CA THR A 275 -0.22 -0.89 12.05
C THR A 275 -0.51 -2.10 11.15
N GLY A 276 -1.78 -2.47 10.98
CA GLY A 276 -2.15 -3.55 10.05
C GLY A 276 -2.01 -4.95 10.63
N LEU A 277 -1.82 -5.08 11.95
CA LEU A 277 -1.70 -6.37 12.64
C LEU A 277 -2.99 -7.20 12.55
N GLU A 278 -4.14 -6.55 12.28
CA GLU A 278 -5.38 -7.26 12.00
C GLU A 278 -5.28 -8.17 10.76
N ASN A 279 -4.42 -7.83 9.80
CA ASN A 279 -4.42 -8.48 8.48
C ASN A 279 -4.19 -9.98 8.61
N PHE A 280 -3.26 -10.39 9.47
CA PHE A 280 -3.00 -11.80 9.76
C PHE A 280 -4.22 -12.52 10.34
N LEU A 281 -4.88 -11.93 11.33
CA LEU A 281 -6.08 -12.51 11.96
C LEU A 281 -7.21 -12.68 10.94
N LEU A 282 -7.39 -11.66 10.10
CA LEU A 282 -8.47 -11.61 9.12
C LEU A 282 -8.14 -12.38 7.83
N GLY A 283 -6.98 -13.05 7.76
CA GLY A 283 -6.57 -13.85 6.60
C GLY A 283 -6.24 -13.01 5.36
N PHE A 284 -5.86 -11.76 5.56
CA PHE A 284 -5.45 -10.86 4.50
C PHE A 284 -3.95 -10.94 4.23
N THR A 285 -3.59 -10.97 2.95
CA THR A 285 -2.21 -10.95 2.47
C THR A 285 -1.77 -9.54 2.11
N SER A 286 -0.48 -9.28 2.28
CA SER A 286 0.17 -8.03 1.89
C SER A 286 0.54 -8.04 0.40
N ARG A 287 0.54 -6.86 -0.24
CA ARG A 287 0.98 -6.72 -1.63
C ARG A 287 2.46 -7.11 -1.82
N ILE A 288 3.29 -6.93 -0.79
CA ILE A 288 4.72 -7.25 -0.88
C ILE A 288 5.00 -8.76 -0.77
N GLN A 289 4.03 -9.54 -0.29
CA GLN A 289 4.24 -10.95 0.02
C GLN A 289 4.76 -11.76 -1.18
N PRO A 290 4.20 -11.65 -2.41
CA PRO A 290 4.73 -12.39 -3.56
C PRO A 290 6.19 -12.02 -3.91
N ILE A 291 6.59 -10.78 -3.64
CA ILE A 291 7.96 -10.31 -3.87
C ILE A 291 8.89 -10.95 -2.85
N VAL A 292 8.54 -10.89 -1.56
CA VAL A 292 9.34 -11.46 -0.47
C VAL A 292 9.44 -12.98 -0.57
N MET A 293 8.32 -13.66 -0.87
CA MET A 293 8.26 -15.12 -0.97
C MET A 293 8.95 -15.69 -2.22
N SER A 294 9.32 -14.86 -3.20
CA SER A 294 10.06 -15.32 -4.39
C SER A 294 11.58 -15.35 -4.19
N GLY A 295 12.09 -14.91 -3.04
CA GLY A 295 13.51 -14.95 -2.71
C GLY A 295 14.01 -16.32 -2.26
N ASN A 296 15.29 -16.59 -2.50
CA ASN A 296 15.96 -17.83 -2.11
C ASN A 296 16.45 -17.76 -0.65
N PHE A 297 15.54 -17.47 0.29
CA PHE A 297 15.87 -17.38 1.70
C PHE A 297 15.65 -18.71 2.41
N VAL A 298 16.54 -19.06 3.34
CA VAL A 298 16.35 -20.23 4.22
C VAL A 298 15.39 -19.83 5.35
N LEU A 299 14.12 -20.21 5.19
CA LEU A 299 13.06 -19.93 6.16
C LEU A 299 12.87 -21.14 7.11
N GLU A 300 13.85 -21.40 7.98
CA GLU A 300 13.70 -22.44 9.04
C GLU A 300 12.55 -22.09 9.99
N ASP A 301 12.41 -20.80 10.29
CA ASP A 301 11.21 -20.23 10.87
C ASP A 301 10.79 -18.97 10.09
N PHE A 302 9.52 -18.60 10.20
CA PHE A 302 9.00 -17.40 9.55
C PHE A 302 9.56 -16.10 10.15
N SER A 303 10.48 -16.14 11.13
CA SER A 303 11.03 -14.93 11.76
C SER A 303 11.94 -14.14 10.82
N ALA A 304 12.53 -14.80 9.83
CA ALA A 304 13.27 -14.17 8.74
C ALA A 304 12.41 -13.23 7.89
N ILE A 305 11.09 -13.48 7.78
CA ILE A 305 10.18 -12.65 6.97
C ILE A 305 10.17 -11.21 7.46
N ASP A 306 10.02 -11.00 8.77
CA ASP A 306 9.93 -9.65 9.32
C ASP A 306 11.22 -8.86 9.10
N VAL A 307 12.37 -9.55 9.11
CA VAL A 307 13.70 -8.96 8.84
C VAL A 307 13.83 -8.58 7.37
N ILE A 308 13.37 -9.45 6.45
CA ILE A 308 13.35 -9.15 5.02
C ILE A 308 12.43 -7.95 4.75
N CYS A 309 11.21 -7.95 5.28
CA CYS A 309 10.27 -6.84 5.18
C CYS A 309 10.84 -5.55 5.76
N PHE A 310 11.56 -5.63 6.88
CA PHE A 310 12.29 -4.48 7.43
C PHE A 310 13.35 -3.97 6.47
N GLY A 311 14.12 -4.86 5.83
CA GLY A 311 15.10 -4.51 4.79
C GLY A 311 14.46 -3.74 3.63
N HIS A 312 13.29 -4.20 3.16
CA HIS A 312 12.50 -3.51 2.13
C HIS A 312 12.06 -2.10 2.57
N VAL A 313 11.56 -1.94 3.80
CA VAL A 313 11.18 -0.62 4.33
C VAL A 313 12.40 0.30 4.49
N LEU A 314 13.52 -0.25 4.96
CA LEU A 314 14.76 0.50 5.15
C LEU A 314 15.33 0.98 3.81
N PHE A 315 15.31 0.11 2.79
CA PHE A 315 15.64 0.48 1.42
C PHE A 315 14.74 1.59 0.90
N GLU A 316 13.42 1.47 1.04
CA GLU A 316 12.47 2.47 0.56
C GLU A 316 12.68 3.84 1.23
N MET A 317 12.98 3.86 2.53
CA MET A 317 13.34 5.08 3.25
C MET A 317 14.61 5.74 2.69
N ALA A 318 15.60 4.96 2.23
CA ALA A 318 16.86 5.46 1.71
C ALA A 318 16.78 5.84 0.22
N ALA A 319 16.12 5.02 -0.59
CA ALA A 319 16.08 5.16 -2.04
C ALA A 319 14.95 6.06 -2.53
N GLY A 320 13.90 6.27 -1.73
CA GLY A 320 12.71 7.00 -2.16
C GLY A 320 11.82 6.24 -3.13
N TYR A 321 12.02 4.91 -3.24
CA TYR A 321 11.19 4.02 -4.07
C TYR A 321 11.20 2.58 -3.53
N GLU A 322 10.14 1.81 -3.84
CA GLU A 322 10.01 0.42 -3.41
C GLU A 322 10.98 -0.52 -4.11
N LEU A 323 11.51 -1.49 -3.37
CA LEU A 323 12.17 -2.62 -3.97
C LEU A 323 11.12 -3.58 -4.57
N LEU A 324 11.25 -3.90 -5.86
CA LEU A 324 10.31 -4.76 -6.59
C LEU A 324 10.83 -6.20 -6.78
N THR A 325 11.97 -6.50 -6.18
CA THR A 325 12.65 -7.80 -6.19
C THR A 325 12.82 -8.29 -4.75
N PRO A 326 12.97 -9.61 -4.51
CA PRO A 326 13.14 -10.13 -3.15
C PRO A 326 14.35 -9.53 -2.42
N GLU A 327 15.41 -9.21 -3.17
CA GLU A 327 16.67 -8.63 -2.69
C GLU A 327 17.14 -7.48 -3.61
N PRO A 328 17.95 -6.53 -3.10
CA PRO A 328 18.45 -5.40 -3.89
C PRO A 328 19.50 -5.82 -4.90
N SER A 329 19.35 -5.35 -6.15
CA SER A 329 20.40 -5.48 -7.17
C SER A 329 21.57 -4.51 -6.91
N GLU A 330 22.70 -4.73 -7.59
CA GLU A 330 23.82 -3.78 -7.58
C GLU A 330 23.45 -2.38 -8.06
N THR A 331 22.44 -2.24 -8.93
CA THR A 331 21.91 -0.92 -9.29
C THR A 331 21.15 -0.29 -8.13
N ASN A 332 20.34 -1.05 -7.41
CA ASN A 332 19.63 -0.56 -6.24
C ASN A 332 20.60 -0.10 -5.13
N LEU A 333 21.66 -0.86 -4.88
CA LEU A 333 22.67 -0.50 -3.89
C LEU A 333 23.46 0.76 -4.30
N ARG A 334 23.73 0.94 -5.60
CA ARG A 334 24.34 2.18 -6.11
C ARG A 334 23.47 3.41 -5.89
N ASP A 335 22.16 3.28 -6.04
CA ASP A 335 21.22 4.39 -5.81
C ASP A 335 21.27 4.91 -4.36
N ILE A 336 21.58 4.04 -3.40
CA ILE A 336 21.70 4.39 -1.97
C ILE A 336 23.15 4.44 -1.48
N ALA A 337 24.14 4.44 -2.37
CA ALA A 337 25.57 4.38 -1.99
C ALA A 337 26.04 5.58 -1.14
N HIS A 338 25.31 6.69 -1.18
CA HIS A 338 25.53 7.84 -0.31
C HIS A 338 25.11 7.61 1.15
N TYR A 339 24.47 6.48 1.45
CA TYR A 339 24.16 5.96 2.78
C TYR A 339 24.95 4.66 3.05
N PRO A 340 26.28 4.72 3.25
CA PRO A 340 27.11 3.51 3.39
C PRO A 340 26.65 2.61 4.56
N GLN A 341 26.19 3.20 5.66
CA GLN A 341 25.67 2.42 6.80
C GLN A 341 24.37 1.67 6.46
N VAL A 342 23.55 2.19 5.53
CA VAL A 342 22.33 1.50 5.09
C VAL A 342 22.70 0.36 4.14
N VAL A 343 23.68 0.57 3.25
CA VAL A 343 24.23 -0.48 2.38
C VAL A 343 24.77 -1.65 3.20
N GLU A 344 25.51 -1.38 4.29
CA GLU A 344 26.00 -2.41 5.21
C GLU A 344 24.85 -3.24 5.82
N ILE A 345 23.73 -2.61 6.18
CA ILE A 345 22.55 -3.32 6.67
C ILE A 345 21.88 -4.12 5.54
N MET A 346 21.83 -3.60 4.31
CA MET A 346 21.31 -4.35 3.16
C MET A 346 22.16 -5.61 2.91
N ASP A 347 23.48 -5.48 2.91
CA ASP A 347 24.38 -6.63 2.73
C ASP A 347 24.22 -7.64 3.88
N LEU A 348 24.06 -7.17 5.11
CA LEU A 348 23.82 -8.03 6.27
C LEU A 348 22.49 -8.82 6.17
N VAL A 349 21.43 -8.20 5.64
CA VAL A 349 20.11 -8.82 5.51
C VAL A 349 20.03 -9.75 4.30
N PHE A 350 20.59 -9.33 3.16
CA PHE A 350 20.34 -9.97 1.86
C PHE A 350 21.53 -10.74 1.28
N LYS A 351 22.78 -10.39 1.60
CA LYS A 351 23.98 -10.98 0.95
C LYS A 351 24.66 -12.07 1.76
N ASN A 352 23.93 -12.78 2.63
CA ASN A 352 24.50 -13.93 3.32
C ASN A 352 24.75 -15.10 2.33
N PRO A 353 25.99 -15.58 2.14
CA PRO A 353 26.29 -16.67 1.22
C PRO A 353 25.55 -17.98 1.53
N MET A 354 25.11 -18.17 2.78
CA MET A 354 24.36 -19.34 3.23
C MET A 354 22.84 -19.16 3.12
N GLY A 355 22.35 -18.03 2.59
CA GLY A 355 20.91 -17.71 2.51
C GLY A 355 20.24 -17.47 3.86
N GLN A 356 21.02 -17.37 4.94
CA GLN A 356 20.52 -17.15 6.29
C GLN A 356 20.30 -15.66 6.56
N VAL A 357 19.08 -15.33 6.97
CA VAL A 357 18.71 -13.97 7.37
C VAL A 357 19.08 -13.75 8.84
N PRO A 358 19.69 -12.61 9.21
CA PRO A 358 20.09 -12.34 10.58
C PRO A 358 18.87 -12.22 11.51
N ALA A 359 19.06 -12.57 12.79
CA ALA A 359 18.03 -12.32 13.80
C ALA A 359 17.79 -10.81 14.01
N ILE A 360 16.55 -10.43 14.32
CA ILE A 360 16.17 -9.02 14.61
C ILE A 360 17.06 -8.42 15.71
N GLU A 361 17.41 -9.21 16.72
CA GLU A 361 18.28 -8.82 17.82
C GLU A 361 19.65 -8.34 17.33
N LEU A 362 20.21 -9.00 16.31
CA LEU A 362 21.49 -8.61 15.73
C LEU A 362 21.39 -7.22 15.06
N LEU A 363 20.31 -6.96 14.32
CA LEU A 363 20.09 -5.65 13.69
C LEU A 363 20.05 -4.54 14.73
N VAL A 364 19.33 -4.73 15.84
CA VAL A 364 19.23 -3.74 16.92
C VAL A 364 20.59 -3.42 17.55
N MET A 365 21.51 -4.39 17.57
CA MET A 365 22.85 -4.25 18.13
C MET A 365 23.89 -3.64 17.17
N THR A 366 23.57 -3.48 15.88
CA THR A 366 24.46 -2.82 14.92
C THR A 366 24.77 -1.38 15.33
N GLU A 367 25.93 -0.87 14.92
CA GLU A 367 26.33 0.53 15.21
C GLU A 367 25.30 1.53 14.68
N PHE A 368 24.67 1.19 13.56
CA PHE A 368 23.64 2.00 12.95
C PHE A 368 22.42 2.15 13.86
N PHE A 369 22.00 1.14 14.62
CA PHE A 369 20.78 1.24 15.43
C PHE A 369 21.00 1.37 16.93
N ARG A 370 22.11 0.86 17.48
CA ARG A 370 22.26 0.59 18.93
C ARG A 370 22.18 1.84 19.82
N ASN A 371 22.64 2.99 19.34
CA ASN A 371 22.78 4.23 20.13
C ASN A 371 21.61 5.23 19.96
N ILE A 372 20.51 4.83 19.32
CA ILE A 372 19.34 5.71 19.16
C ILE A 372 18.57 5.84 20.48
N ASP A 373 18.30 7.09 20.87
CA ASP A 373 17.55 7.44 22.06
C ASP A 373 16.04 7.15 21.92
N LEU A 374 15.56 6.11 22.61
CA LEU A 374 14.15 5.69 22.62
C LEU A 374 13.37 6.35 23.75
N ARG A 375 13.08 7.64 23.60
CA ARG A 375 12.39 8.46 24.61
C ARG A 375 11.01 7.90 24.96
N GLU A 376 10.28 7.44 23.96
CA GLU A 376 8.93 6.93 24.10
C GLU A 376 8.89 5.64 24.93
N MET A 377 9.92 4.81 24.83
CA MET A 377 10.06 3.61 25.66
C MET A 377 10.22 3.96 27.14
N ARG A 378 11.02 4.99 27.46
CA ARG A 378 11.19 5.45 28.85
C ARG A 378 9.95 6.11 29.43
N ALA A 379 9.14 6.75 28.57
CA ALA A 379 7.90 7.39 28.98
C ALA A 379 6.72 6.40 29.13
N THR A 380 6.85 5.18 28.60
CA THR A 380 5.78 4.19 28.65
C THR A 380 5.77 3.48 30.01
N SER A 381 4.57 3.29 30.57
CA SER A 381 4.43 2.60 31.86
C SER A 381 4.77 1.12 31.74
N TRP A 382 5.60 0.65 32.67
CA TRP A 382 6.10 -0.74 32.71
C TRP A 382 5.00 -1.81 32.75
N PRO A 383 3.87 -1.64 33.47
CA PRO A 383 2.79 -2.63 33.48
C PRO A 383 2.16 -2.88 32.11
N LEU A 384 2.04 -1.85 31.25
CA LEU A 384 1.51 -2.02 29.89
C LEU A 384 2.43 -2.89 29.04
N LEU A 385 3.74 -2.66 29.13
CA LEU A 385 4.76 -3.43 28.41
C LEU A 385 4.87 -4.89 28.87
N GLN A 386 4.37 -5.22 30.06
CA GLN A 386 4.38 -6.57 30.62
C GLN A 386 3.03 -7.30 30.57
N ALA A 387 1.95 -6.64 30.12
CA ALA A 387 0.60 -7.22 30.11
C ALA A 387 0.60 -8.59 29.42
N LYS A 388 0.32 -9.68 30.15
CA LYS A 388 0.40 -11.03 29.57
C LYS A 388 -0.76 -11.26 28.61
N MET A 389 -0.49 -11.97 27.52
CA MET A 389 -1.57 -12.44 26.64
C MET A 389 -2.50 -13.37 27.42
N THR A 390 -3.80 -13.26 27.15
CA THR A 390 -4.77 -14.22 27.70
C THR A 390 -4.59 -15.58 27.02
N VAL A 391 -5.10 -16.64 27.67
CA VAL A 391 -5.08 -17.99 27.10
C VAL A 391 -5.86 -18.01 25.78
N SER A 392 -7.05 -17.41 25.75
CA SER A 392 -7.90 -17.31 24.56
C SER A 392 -7.22 -16.57 23.41
N SER A 393 -6.55 -15.43 23.69
CA SER A 393 -5.81 -14.69 22.66
C SER A 393 -4.62 -15.50 22.12
N SER A 394 -3.96 -16.28 22.97
CA SER A 394 -2.84 -17.14 22.55
C SER A 394 -3.30 -18.31 21.68
N GLN A 395 -4.40 -18.97 22.08
CA GLN A 395 -5.04 -20.03 21.29
C GLN A 395 -5.56 -19.50 19.95
N LEU A 396 -6.11 -18.29 19.92
CA LEU A 396 -6.53 -17.64 18.68
C LEU A 396 -5.36 -17.47 17.71
N LEU A 397 -4.22 -16.93 18.17
CA LEU A 397 -3.02 -16.78 17.34
C LEU A 397 -2.50 -18.13 16.82
N GLU A 398 -2.48 -19.15 17.66
CA GLU A 398 -2.03 -20.49 17.29
C GLU A 398 -2.95 -21.12 16.23
N THR A 399 -4.27 -20.98 16.39
CA THR A 399 -5.27 -21.47 15.44
C THR A 399 -5.08 -20.82 14.05
N VAL A 400 -4.92 -19.49 14.03
CA VAL A 400 -4.69 -18.74 12.77
C VAL A 400 -3.35 -19.12 12.15
N ARG A 401 -2.29 -19.26 12.95
CA ARG A 401 -0.95 -19.68 12.48
C ARG A 401 -0.97 -21.05 11.83
N ASN A 402 -1.56 -22.05 12.48
CA ASN A 402 -1.57 -23.42 11.98
C ASN A 402 -2.25 -23.52 10.62
N ARG A 403 -3.38 -22.81 10.43
CA ARG A 403 -4.08 -22.75 9.14
C ARG A 403 -3.26 -22.09 8.04
N ASN A 404 -2.60 -20.97 8.34
CA ASN A 404 -1.82 -20.23 7.36
C ASN A 404 -0.60 -21.06 6.88
N ASN A 405 0.03 -21.81 7.78
CA ASN A 405 1.11 -22.74 7.43
C ASN A 405 0.62 -23.88 6.52
N SER A 406 -0.56 -24.46 6.81
CA SER A 406 -1.12 -25.53 5.96
C SER A 406 -1.40 -25.07 4.53
N LYS A 407 -1.80 -23.81 4.32
CA LYS A 407 -2.01 -23.24 2.98
C LYS A 407 -0.70 -22.98 2.23
N SER A 408 0.38 -22.63 2.94
CA SER A 408 1.69 -22.41 2.33
C SER A 408 2.29 -23.72 1.80
N CYS A 409 2.10 -24.85 2.50
CA CYS A 409 2.58 -26.16 2.04
C CYS A 409 1.81 -26.74 0.84
N SER A 410 0.55 -26.32 0.63
CA SER A 410 -0.21 -26.75 -0.57
C SER A 410 0.22 -26.05 -1.86
N ILE A 411 0.93 -24.92 -1.77
CA ILE A 411 1.44 -24.19 -2.94
C ILE A 411 2.81 -24.74 -3.38
N SER A 412 3.59 -25.32 -2.46
CA SER A 412 4.90 -25.91 -2.73
C SER A 412 4.87 -27.32 -3.34
N ASN A 413 3.72 -28.02 -3.33
CA ASN A 413 3.64 -29.42 -3.77
C ASN A 413 3.24 -29.61 -5.25
N ASN A 414 3.16 -28.55 -6.06
CA ASN A 414 2.81 -28.66 -7.48
C ASN A 414 4.01 -28.61 -8.44
N HIS A 415 5.25 -28.80 -7.94
CA HIS A 415 6.45 -28.75 -8.80
C HIS A 415 7.34 -29.99 -8.87
N ASP A 416 6.91 -31.14 -8.33
CA ASP A 416 7.61 -32.40 -8.53
C ASP A 416 6.67 -33.43 -9.18
N ILE A 417 6.69 -33.50 -10.51
CA ILE A 417 6.29 -34.72 -11.23
C ILE A 417 7.57 -35.43 -11.65
N ASP A 418 7.76 -36.56 -10.98
CA ASP A 418 8.86 -37.51 -11.06
C ASP A 418 9.21 -37.96 -12.49
N ILE A 419 10.50 -37.94 -12.81
CA ILE A 419 11.07 -38.61 -13.98
C ILE A 419 11.60 -39.96 -13.50
N THR A 420 10.86 -41.03 -13.79
CA THR A 420 11.45 -42.38 -13.93
C THR A 420 10.77 -43.14 -15.06
N GLU A 421 11.53 -43.40 -16.12
CA GLU A 421 11.22 -44.39 -17.17
C GLU A 421 11.20 -45.79 -16.53
N THR A 422 10.24 -46.67 -16.78
CA THR A 422 10.17 -47.55 -17.96
C THR A 422 9.03 -48.55 -17.74
N THR A 423 8.17 -48.80 -18.73
CA THR A 423 7.85 -50.14 -19.32
C THR A 423 6.54 -50.13 -20.12
N SER A 424 6.71 -50.21 -21.44
CA SER A 424 5.94 -51.01 -22.42
C SER A 424 4.40 -51.11 -22.37
N LYS A 425 3.82 -50.54 -23.44
CA LYS A 425 2.82 -51.10 -24.39
C LYS A 425 1.32 -51.18 -24.00
N GLU A 426 0.53 -50.92 -25.05
CA GLU A 426 -0.95 -51.09 -25.22
C GLU A 426 -1.81 -49.98 -24.59
N ASN A 427 -2.71 -49.25 -25.26
CA ASN A 427 -3.32 -49.38 -26.58
C ASN A 427 -3.89 -48.02 -27.07
N LEU A 428 -3.79 -47.78 -28.37
CA LEU A 428 -4.64 -46.86 -29.13
C LEU A 428 -6.13 -47.20 -28.92
N GLN A 429 -7.01 -46.19 -28.89
CA GLN A 429 -8.04 -45.90 -29.91
C GLN A 429 -9.20 -45.07 -29.31
N ILE A 430 -9.79 -44.19 -30.14
CA ILE A 430 -11.13 -43.53 -30.04
C ILE A 430 -11.12 -42.21 -29.23
N LYS A 431 -11.46 -41.01 -29.74
CA LYS A 431 -12.16 -40.57 -30.96
C LYS A 431 -11.79 -39.10 -31.29
N LYS A 432 -11.52 -38.84 -32.58
CA LYS A 432 -11.61 -37.52 -33.23
C LYS A 432 -13.09 -37.11 -33.41
N LEU A 433 -13.26 -35.83 -33.77
CA LEU A 433 -14.44 -35.13 -34.34
C LEU A 433 -15.28 -34.40 -33.27
N SER A 434 -15.50 -33.10 -33.33
CA SER A 434 -16.02 -32.37 -34.50
C SER A 434 -15.74 -30.85 -34.44
N MET A 435 -15.10 -30.33 -35.49
CA MET A 435 -15.39 -28.99 -36.02
C MET A 435 -15.73 -29.17 -37.50
N ARG A 436 -16.93 -28.78 -37.94
CA ARG A 436 -17.17 -28.33 -39.32
C ARG A 436 -18.44 -27.48 -39.46
N SER A 437 -18.22 -26.33 -40.09
CA SER A 437 -19.07 -25.23 -40.56
C SER A 437 -20.37 -25.57 -41.32
N LYS A 438 -21.32 -24.62 -41.37
CA LYS A 438 -22.12 -24.25 -42.55
C LYS A 438 -22.61 -22.78 -42.50
N SER A 439 -22.67 -22.16 -43.68
CA SER A 439 -22.88 -20.74 -44.05
C SER A 439 -24.34 -20.30 -44.25
N CYS A 440 -24.59 -18.98 -44.36
CA CYS A 440 -25.21 -18.30 -45.54
C CYS A 440 -25.33 -16.76 -45.37
N ASP A 441 -25.36 -16.06 -46.51
CA ASP A 441 -25.26 -14.61 -46.84
C ASP A 441 -26.46 -13.73 -46.32
N ASP A 442 -26.57 -12.38 -46.40
CA ASP A 442 -26.22 -11.42 -47.48
C ASP A 442 -26.48 -9.92 -47.06
N GLN A 443 -25.71 -8.99 -47.66
CA GLN A 443 -26.02 -7.59 -48.11
C GLN A 443 -26.16 -6.29 -47.22
N LYS A 444 -25.19 -5.37 -47.49
CA LYS A 444 -25.24 -3.95 -47.99
C LYS A 444 -25.35 -2.68 -47.08
N TYR A 445 -24.35 -1.78 -47.30
CA TYR A 445 -24.31 -0.27 -47.41
C TYR A 445 -25.20 0.61 -46.51
N SER A 446 -24.90 1.85 -46.08
CA SER A 446 -23.78 2.82 -46.07
C SER A 446 -24.35 4.12 -45.46
N HIS A 447 -23.63 4.91 -44.66
CA HIS A 447 -23.61 6.39 -44.77
C HIS A 447 -22.64 7.04 -43.77
N ALA A 448 -21.97 8.08 -44.25
CA ALA A 448 -20.92 8.85 -43.58
C ALA A 448 -21.46 10.17 -42.99
N MET A 449 -20.83 10.69 -41.92
CA MET A 449 -20.57 12.13 -41.78
C MET A 449 -19.43 12.45 -40.79
N GLN A 450 -18.53 13.35 -41.23
CA GLN A 450 -17.34 13.86 -40.54
C GLN A 450 -17.60 15.27 -39.98
N ARG A 451 -17.11 15.58 -38.76
CA ARG A 451 -16.71 16.93 -38.32
C ARG A 451 -15.43 16.89 -37.44
N LYS A 452 -14.55 17.87 -37.70
CA LYS A 452 -13.20 18.24 -37.19
C LYS A 452 -13.17 18.43 -35.64
N SER A 453 -12.08 18.42 -34.84
CA SER A 453 -10.59 18.31 -34.88
C SER A 453 -10.09 18.50 -33.41
N ASN A 454 -9.01 17.92 -32.85
CA ASN A 454 -7.60 18.39 -32.88
C ASN A 454 -6.75 17.61 -31.82
N PHE A 455 -5.51 17.18 -32.20
CA PHE A 455 -4.24 17.02 -31.40
C PHE A 455 -4.22 16.13 -30.12
N VAL A 456 -3.14 15.49 -29.65
CA VAL A 456 -1.78 15.13 -30.11
C VAL A 456 -1.32 13.95 -29.24
N GLY A 457 -0.53 13.03 -29.79
CA GLY A 457 -0.09 11.82 -29.10
C GLY A 457 1.16 12.03 -28.25
N ASP A 458 1.26 11.27 -27.15
CA ASP A 458 2.49 11.06 -26.41
C ASP A 458 2.81 9.56 -26.33
N LYS A 459 4.03 9.25 -26.75
CA LYS A 459 4.74 8.00 -26.47
C LYS A 459 5.48 8.25 -25.15
N ASP A 460 5.12 7.51 -24.11
CA ASP A 460 6.01 7.01 -23.05
C ASP A 460 5.17 6.39 -21.93
N CYS A 461 5.01 5.07 -21.95
CA CYS A 461 4.55 4.26 -20.80
C CYS A 461 4.72 2.77 -21.12
N MET A 462 5.95 2.28 -21.06
CA MET A 462 6.23 0.83 -21.15
C MET A 462 6.68 0.22 -19.81
N GLU A 463 7.03 1.02 -18.80
CA GLU A 463 7.55 0.49 -17.52
C GLU A 463 6.46 0.23 -16.45
N HIS A 464 5.24 0.74 -16.62
CA HIS A 464 4.15 0.58 -15.63
C HIS A 464 3.19 -0.58 -15.89
N ARG A 465 3.43 -1.40 -16.94
CA ARG A 465 2.58 -2.58 -17.23
C ARG A 465 2.70 -3.69 -16.19
N GLY A 466 3.84 -3.80 -15.50
CA GLY A 466 4.07 -4.85 -14.49
C GLY A 466 3.07 -4.79 -13.33
N LEU A 467 2.90 -3.60 -12.73
CA LEU A 467 2.04 -3.43 -11.54
C LEU A 467 0.53 -3.37 -11.88
N SER A 468 0.18 -2.90 -13.08
CA SER A 468 -1.20 -2.95 -13.59
C SER A 468 -1.67 -4.38 -13.88
N LEU A 469 -0.77 -5.28 -14.29
CA LEU A 469 -1.09 -6.70 -14.49
C LEU A 469 -1.37 -7.44 -13.18
N TYR A 470 -0.76 -7.05 -12.06
CA TYR A 470 -1.06 -7.67 -10.75
C TYR A 470 -2.44 -7.27 -10.20
N HIS A 471 -2.91 -6.04 -10.44
CA HIS A 471 -4.31 -5.68 -10.22
C HIS A 471 -5.26 -6.44 -11.16
N ARG A 472 -4.80 -6.80 -12.37
CA ARG A 472 -5.56 -7.60 -13.32
C ARG A 472 -5.79 -9.03 -12.80
N GLN A 473 -4.80 -9.63 -12.13
CA GLN A 473 -4.94 -11.00 -11.58
C GLN A 473 -5.94 -11.06 -10.41
N GLN A 474 -5.87 -10.12 -9.45
CA GLN A 474 -6.81 -10.09 -8.32
C GLN A 474 -8.26 -9.78 -8.72
N SER A 475 -8.47 -9.05 -9.82
CA SER A 475 -9.80 -8.77 -10.36
C SER A 475 -10.37 -9.92 -11.19
N LEU A 476 -9.53 -10.79 -11.76
CA LEU A 476 -9.96 -11.94 -12.58
C LEU A 476 -10.44 -13.12 -11.73
N ASP A 477 -9.89 -13.30 -10.53
CA ASP A 477 -10.34 -14.34 -9.59
C ASP A 477 -11.77 -14.13 -9.09
N PHE A 478 -12.34 -12.93 -9.28
CA PHE A 478 -13.75 -12.61 -8.95
C PHE A 478 -14.73 -12.75 -10.12
N GLN A 479 -14.26 -13.00 -11.36
CA GLN A 479 -15.14 -13.18 -12.52
C GLN A 479 -15.59 -14.64 -12.73
N PHE A 480 -15.09 -15.57 -11.93
CA PHE A 480 -15.46 -16.99 -11.99
C PHE A 480 -16.26 -17.46 -10.76
N LEU A 481 -17.23 -16.66 -10.30
CA LEU A 481 -18.33 -17.14 -9.45
C LEU A 481 -19.61 -16.38 -9.83
N GLY A 482 -20.22 -16.83 -10.91
CA GLY A 482 -21.61 -16.58 -11.28
C GLY A 482 -22.37 -17.89 -11.34
#